data_AF-A0A7S2P2T2-F1
#
_entry.id   AF-A0A7S2P2T2-F1
#
_cell.length_a   1.000
_cell.length_b   1.000
_cell.length_c   1.000
_cell.angle_alpha   90.00
_cell.angle_beta   90.00
_cell.angle_gamma   90.00
#
_symmetry.space_group_name_H-M   'P 1'
#
loop_
_entity.id
_entity.type
_entity.pdbx_description
1 polymer ?
#
loop_
_entity_poly.entity_id
_entity_poly.type
_entity_poly.pdbx_seq_one_letter_code
_entity_poly.pdbx_strand_id
1 'polypeptide(L)'
;SAMQALQRVFAKLAELGNDERARPPPGGPELVGAEPGEYVFRLCVPKHTAGFLTCSERTIENLQRESGAKVSVDSHPVMGHHLVRVTAPMQAAGRCLQMLVELIQRQHPADAGESERYKRLINFGAAAAAAGSQGG
;
A
#
# COMPACT_ATOMS: atom_id res chain seq x y z
N SER A 1 1.65 -16.70 10.35
CA SER A 1 0.44 -16.12 9.71
C SER A 1 0.81 -14.86 8.92
N ALA A 2 -0.04 -14.35 8.02
CA ALA A 2 0.22 -13.11 7.28
C ALA A 2 0.55 -11.92 8.21
N MET A 3 -0.08 -11.89 9.39
CA MET A 3 0.17 -10.86 10.41
C MET A 3 1.59 -10.91 10.99
N GLN A 4 2.13 -12.10 11.25
CA GLN A 4 3.51 -12.25 11.73
C GLN A 4 4.54 -11.84 10.66
N ALA A 5 4.26 -12.13 9.39
CA ALA A 5 5.11 -11.67 8.30
C ALA A 5 5.07 -10.13 8.20
N LEU A 6 3.89 -9.53 8.33
CA LEU A 6 3.70 -8.08 8.33
C LEU A 6 4.45 -7.40 9.49
N GLN A 7 4.44 -7.99 10.69
CA GLN A 7 5.20 -7.49 11.83
C GLN A 7 6.71 -7.46 11.59
N ARG A 8 7.25 -8.46 10.89
CA ARG A 8 8.68 -8.47 10.51
C ARG A 8 9.01 -7.40 9.48
N VAL A 9 8.13 -7.21 8.49
CA VAL A 9 8.25 -6.14 7.50
C VAL A 9 8.20 -4.77 8.19
N PHE A 10 7.28 -4.60 9.14
CA PHE A 10 7.17 -3.40 9.95
C PHE A 10 8.43 -3.10 10.75
N ALA A 11 8.99 -4.09 11.46
CA ALA A 11 10.23 -3.90 12.19
C ALA A 11 11.38 -3.47 11.26
N LYS A 12 11.51 -4.11 10.09
CA LYS A 12 12.57 -3.75 9.15
C LYS A 12 12.36 -2.38 8.51
N LEU A 13 11.10 -2.02 8.21
CA LEU A 13 10.80 -0.70 7.66
C LEU A 13 11.03 0.41 8.67
N ALA A 14 10.80 0.15 9.96
CA ALA A 14 11.13 1.10 11.01
C ALA A 14 12.64 1.33 11.13
N GLU A 15 13.44 0.26 11.09
CA GLU A 15 14.91 0.34 11.06
C GLU A 15 15.39 1.18 9.87
N LEU A 16 14.96 0.83 8.65
CA LEU A 16 15.35 1.53 7.42
C LEU A 16 14.85 2.97 7.38
N GLY A 17 13.63 3.22 7.86
CA GLY A 17 13.07 4.56 7.94
C GLY A 17 13.83 5.46 8.92
N ASN A 18 14.29 4.91 10.05
CA ASN A 18 15.11 5.66 11.00
C ASN A 18 16.48 6.00 10.41
N ASP A 19 17.11 5.06 9.68
CA ASP A 19 18.35 5.31 8.96
C ASP A 19 18.18 6.39 7.87
N GLU A 20 17.07 6.33 7.12
CA GLU A 20 16.73 7.31 6.10
C GLU A 20 16.44 8.69 6.69
N ARG A 21 15.78 8.75 7.86
CA ARG A 21 15.55 10.03 8.55
C ARG A 21 16.85 10.66 9.04
N ALA A 22 17.82 9.85 9.49
CA ALA A 22 19.14 10.32 9.87
C ALA A 22 19.99 10.71 8.65
N ARG A 23 19.81 10.03 7.52
CA ARG A 23 20.53 10.26 6.28
C ARG A 23 19.58 10.21 5.07
N PRO A 24 18.87 11.31 4.78
CA PRO A 24 17.88 11.32 3.72
C PRO A 24 18.53 11.22 2.34
N PRO A 25 17.89 10.53 1.38
CA PRO A 25 18.38 10.47 0.02
C PRO A 25 18.18 11.82 -0.68
N PRO A 26 18.87 12.08 -1.81
CA PRO A 26 18.80 13.36 -2.53
C PRO A 26 17.38 13.77 -2.96
N GLY A 27 16.49 12.80 -3.16
CA GLY A 27 15.08 13.01 -3.52
C GLY A 27 14.14 13.26 -2.34
N GLY A 28 14.65 13.28 -1.11
CA GLY A 28 13.86 13.36 0.12
C GLY A 28 13.38 11.99 0.63
N PRO A 29 12.87 11.93 1.87
CA PRO A 29 12.50 10.67 2.50
C PRO A 29 11.37 9.95 1.75
N GLU A 30 11.55 8.65 1.53
CA GLU A 30 10.59 7.75 0.90
C GLU A 30 9.92 6.79 1.89
N LEU A 31 10.57 6.46 3.00
CA LEU A 31 10.12 5.46 3.97
C LEU A 31 9.47 6.05 5.22
N VAL A 32 9.67 7.34 5.46
CA VAL A 32 9.14 8.04 6.65
C VAL A 32 8.14 9.14 6.28
N GLY A 33 7.18 9.36 7.17
CA GLY A 33 6.26 10.49 7.10
C GLY A 33 6.91 11.79 7.55
N ALA A 34 6.13 12.88 7.44
CA ALA A 34 6.54 14.20 7.88
C ALA A 34 6.72 14.23 9.41
N GLU A 35 5.86 13.51 10.14
CA GLU A 35 5.90 13.51 11.61
C GLU A 35 6.86 12.44 12.16
N PRO A 36 7.51 12.70 13.30
CA PRO A 36 8.28 11.70 14.02
C PRO A 36 7.46 10.45 14.32
N GLY A 37 8.04 9.28 14.08
CA GLY A 37 7.36 7.99 14.27
C GLY A 37 6.36 7.59 13.17
N GLU A 38 6.14 8.40 12.13
CA GLU A 38 5.38 8.00 10.96
C GLU A 38 6.22 7.26 9.93
N TYR A 39 5.62 6.22 9.35
CA TYR A 39 6.22 5.39 8.31
C TYR A 39 5.29 5.28 7.11
N VAL A 40 5.89 5.15 5.93
CA VAL A 40 5.19 5.06 4.65
C VAL A 40 5.16 3.61 4.17
N PHE A 41 3.97 3.03 4.11
CA PHE A 41 3.73 1.72 3.53
C PHE A 41 3.08 1.87 2.15
N ARG A 42 3.60 1.12 1.18
CA ARG A 42 3.08 1.06 -0.19
C ARG A 42 2.60 -0.36 -0.45
N LEU A 43 1.35 -0.48 -0.90
CA LEU A 43 0.76 -1.77 -1.27
C LEU A 43 0.02 -1.64 -2.60
N CYS A 44 0.05 -2.69 -3.40
CA CYS A 44 -0.79 -2.78 -4.59
C CYS A 44 -2.13 -3.43 -4.19
N VAL A 45 -3.24 -2.81 -4.59
CA VAL A 45 -4.58 -3.38 -4.41
C VAL A 45 -5.21 -3.69 -5.77
N PRO A 46 -6.02 -4.77 -5.87
CA PRO A 46 -6.70 -5.11 -7.12
C PRO A 46 -7.64 -4.01 -7.60
N LYS A 47 -7.96 -4.02 -8.91
CA LYS A 47 -8.82 -3.02 -9.55
C LYS A 47 -10.16 -2.86 -8.84
N HIS A 48 -10.81 -3.96 -8.46
CA HIS A 48 -12.10 -3.93 -7.80
C HIS A 48 -12.02 -3.30 -6.41
N THR A 49 -10.97 -3.62 -5.64
CA THR A 49 -10.72 -2.99 -4.33
C THR A 49 -10.37 -1.52 -4.47
N ALA A 50 -9.50 -1.17 -5.42
CA ALA A 50 -9.18 0.22 -5.71
C ALA A 50 -10.45 1.00 -6.07
N GLY A 51 -11.25 0.46 -6.99
CA GLY A 51 -12.52 1.03 -7.41
C GLY A 51 -13.47 1.24 -6.23
N PHE A 52 -13.57 0.27 -5.31
CA PHE A 52 -14.38 0.44 -4.10
C PHE A 52 -13.86 1.55 -3.17
N LEU A 53 -12.54 1.63 -2.98
CA LEU A 53 -11.91 2.66 -2.17
C LEU A 53 -12.12 4.05 -2.80
N THR A 54 -12.03 4.18 -4.12
CA THR A 54 -12.17 5.46 -4.83
C THR A 54 -13.60 5.79 -5.22
N CYS A 55 -14.55 4.85 -5.12
CA CYS A 55 -15.96 5.06 -5.49
C CYS A 55 -16.65 6.10 -4.59
N SER A 56 -16.19 6.25 -3.36
CA SER A 56 -16.68 7.27 -2.44
C SER A 56 -15.56 7.79 -1.57
N GLU A 57 -15.38 9.11 -1.54
CA GLU A 57 -14.44 9.78 -0.65
C GLU A 57 -14.70 9.41 0.82
N ARG A 58 -15.97 9.15 1.18
CA ARG A 58 -16.36 8.65 2.51
C ARG A 58 -15.69 7.34 2.88
N THR A 59 -15.43 6.43 1.93
CA THR A 59 -14.79 5.15 2.22
C THR A 59 -13.36 5.36 2.69
N ILE A 60 -12.60 6.23 2.01
CA ILE A 60 -11.23 6.56 2.40
C ILE A 60 -11.22 7.37 3.70
N GLU A 61 -12.09 8.36 3.84
CA GLU A 61 -12.21 9.16 5.07
C GLU A 61 -12.55 8.30 6.29
N ASN A 62 -13.47 7.34 6.15
CA ASN A 62 -13.81 6.40 7.20
C ASN A 62 -12.61 5.51 7.55
N LEU A 63 -11.90 4.99 6.55
CA LEU A 63 -10.70 4.19 6.75
C LEU A 63 -9.62 4.99 7.49
N GLN A 64 -9.40 6.24 7.10
CA GLN A 64 -8.44 7.13 7.76
C GLN A 64 -8.86 7.46 9.20
N ARG A 65 -10.15 7.74 9.44
CA ARG A 65 -10.70 8.03 10.77
C ARG A 65 -10.61 6.84 11.71
N GLU A 66 -10.93 5.64 11.25
CA GLU A 66 -10.96 4.42 12.07
C GLU A 66 -9.54 3.88 12.34
N SER A 67 -8.65 3.96 11.36
CA SER A 67 -7.28 3.48 11.53
C SER A 67 -6.37 4.50 12.22
N GLY A 68 -6.64 5.80 12.04
CA GLY A 68 -5.74 6.89 12.39
C GLY A 68 -4.56 7.03 11.43
N ALA A 69 -4.66 6.44 10.22
CA ALA A 69 -3.64 6.49 9.19
C ALA A 69 -4.03 7.42 8.05
N LYS A 70 -3.04 8.09 7.43
CA LYS A 70 -3.25 8.84 6.19
C LYS A 70 -3.16 7.88 5.02
N VAL A 71 -4.22 7.80 4.22
CA VAL A 71 -4.32 6.86 3.10
C VAL A 71 -4.53 7.61 1.79
N SER A 72 -3.69 7.36 0.80
CA SER A 72 -3.83 7.91 -0.55
C SER A 72 -3.74 6.81 -1.59
N VAL A 73 -4.61 6.85 -2.60
CA VAL A 73 -4.63 5.91 -3.72
C VAL A 73 -4.07 6.63 -4.95
N ASP A 74 -3.10 6.02 -5.62
CA ASP A 74 -2.57 6.53 -6.88
C ASP A 74 -3.63 6.42 -7.99
N SER A 75 -3.78 7.48 -8.76
CA SER A 75 -4.73 7.57 -9.87
C SER A 75 -4.30 6.71 -11.06
N HIS A 76 -3.02 6.35 -11.17
CA HIS A 76 -2.50 5.57 -12.30
C HIS A 76 -2.41 4.09 -11.96
N PRO A 77 -3.32 3.24 -12.49
CA PRO A 77 -3.21 1.81 -12.29
C PRO A 77 -2.02 1.22 -13.07
N VAL A 78 -1.30 0.30 -12.45
CA VAL A 78 -0.26 -0.53 -13.09
C VAL A 78 -0.79 -1.96 -13.15
N MET A 79 -0.94 -2.51 -14.36
CA MET A 79 -1.53 -3.84 -14.57
C MET A 79 -2.91 -4.01 -13.87
N GLY A 80 -3.74 -2.97 -13.94
CA GLY A 80 -5.07 -2.95 -13.29
C GLY A 80 -5.02 -2.81 -11.76
N HIS A 81 -3.86 -2.79 -11.14
CA HIS A 81 -3.72 -2.58 -9.69
C HIS A 81 -3.44 -1.11 -9.40
N HIS A 82 -3.99 -0.62 -8.30
CA HIS A 82 -3.66 0.71 -7.82
C HIS A 82 -2.67 0.64 -6.67
N LEU A 83 -1.73 1.58 -6.66
CA LEU A 83 -0.81 1.74 -5.56
C LEU A 83 -1.51 2.53 -4.44
N VAL A 84 -1.66 1.92 -3.28
CA VAL A 84 -2.14 2.59 -2.07
C VAL A 84 -0.95 2.89 -1.18
N ARG A 85 -0.86 4.13 -0.74
CA ARG A 85 0.14 4.62 0.21
C ARG A 85 -0.54 4.89 1.54
N VAL A 86 -0.01 4.30 2.60
CA VAL A 86 -0.47 4.43 3.98
C VAL A 86 0.66 5.06 4.79
N THR A 87 0.44 6.26 5.31
CA THR A 87 1.40 6.96 6.17
C THR A 87 0.83 7.06 7.57
N ALA A 88 1.48 6.42 8.53
CA ALA A 88 1.03 6.44 9.92
C ALA A 88 2.10 5.89 10.89
N PRO A 89 1.90 6.08 12.22
CA PRO A 89 2.62 5.30 13.22
C PRO A 89 2.34 3.80 13.08
N MET A 90 3.29 2.95 13.52
CA MET A 90 3.23 1.49 13.30
C MET A 90 1.91 0.85 13.75
N GLN A 91 1.35 1.27 14.89
CA GLN A 91 0.08 0.72 15.37
C GLN A 91 -1.11 1.09 14.47
N ALA A 92 -1.16 2.34 13.99
CA ALA A 92 -2.20 2.81 13.10
C ALA A 92 -2.07 2.19 11.70
N ALA A 93 -0.83 2.07 11.20
CA ALA A 93 -0.55 1.37 9.96
C ALA A 93 -0.99 -0.10 10.03
N GLY A 94 -0.69 -0.80 11.14
CA GLY A 94 -1.13 -2.18 11.37
C GLY A 94 -2.64 -2.35 11.30
N ARG A 95 -3.40 -1.48 11.97
CA ARG A 95 -4.87 -1.48 11.89
C ARG A 95 -5.37 -1.22 10.48
N CYS A 96 -4.82 -0.21 9.80
CA CYS A 96 -5.19 0.11 8.42
C CYS A 96 -4.96 -1.06 7.47
N LEU A 97 -3.80 -1.74 7.59
CA LEU A 97 -3.48 -2.88 6.74
C LEU A 97 -4.38 -4.09 7.04
N GLN A 98 -4.76 -4.32 8.30
CA GLN A 98 -5.77 -5.33 8.63
C GLN A 98 -7.11 -5.05 7.95
N MET A 99 -7.61 -3.82 8.07
CA MET A 99 -8.88 -3.42 7.45
C MET A 99 -8.82 -3.57 5.92
N LEU A 100 -7.70 -3.19 5.29
CA LEU A 100 -7.50 -3.37 3.85
C LEU A 100 -7.48 -4.84 3.45
N VAL A 101 -6.80 -5.70 4.21
CA VAL A 101 -6.79 -7.15 3.98
C VAL A 101 -8.20 -7.73 4.10
N GLU A 102 -8.98 -7.32 5.10
CA GLU A 102 -10.37 -7.76 5.25
C GLU A 102 -11.25 -7.28 4.10
N LEU A 103 -11.08 -6.04 3.63
CA LEU A 103 -11.80 -5.51 2.47
C LEU A 103 -11.49 -6.30 1.21
N ILE A 104 -10.21 -6.59 0.96
CA ILE A 104 -9.76 -7.43 -0.17
C ILE A 104 -10.37 -8.82 -0.05
N GLN A 105 -10.36 -9.43 1.14
CA GLN A 105 -10.93 -10.77 1.37
C GLN A 105 -12.45 -10.82 1.19
N ARG A 106 -13.18 -9.77 1.59
CA ARG A 106 -14.63 -9.68 1.38
C ARG A 106 -15.02 -9.54 -0.09
N GLN A 107 -14.17 -8.90 -0.88
CA GLN A 107 -14.38 -8.71 -2.33
C GLN A 107 -13.84 -9.87 -3.18
N HIS A 108 -13.00 -10.72 -2.57
CA HIS A 108 -12.34 -11.86 -3.17
C HIS A 108 -13.23 -12.93 -3.86
N PRO A 109 -14.52 -13.15 -3.55
CA PRO A 109 -15.33 -14.07 -4.35
C PRO A 109 -15.53 -13.62 -5.80
N ALA A 110 -15.24 -12.36 -6.16
CA ALA A 110 -15.32 -11.88 -7.54
C ALA A 110 -14.05 -12.15 -8.39
N ASP A 111 -12.87 -12.37 -7.77
CA ASP A 111 -11.56 -12.32 -8.43
C ASP A 111 -10.68 -13.56 -8.20
N ALA A 112 -11.28 -14.73 -7.98
CA ALA A 112 -10.55 -15.96 -7.62
C ALA A 112 -9.44 -16.34 -8.64
N GLY A 113 -9.65 -16.07 -9.94
CA GLY A 113 -8.67 -16.36 -10.99
C GLY A 113 -7.53 -15.33 -11.12
N GLU A 114 -7.78 -14.06 -10.80
CA GLU A 114 -6.76 -13.01 -10.87
C GLU A 114 -5.79 -13.09 -9.68
N SER A 115 -6.31 -13.34 -8.47
CA SER A 115 -5.51 -13.40 -7.25
C SER A 115 -4.40 -14.46 -7.31
N GLU A 116 -4.61 -15.61 -7.99
CA GLU A 116 -3.54 -16.61 -8.16
C GLU A 116 -2.41 -16.16 -9.07
N ARG A 117 -2.71 -15.35 -10.10
CA ARG A 117 -1.71 -14.84 -11.04
C ARG A 117 -0.74 -13.87 -10.35
N TYR A 118 -1.25 -13.07 -9.41
CA TYR A 118 -0.48 -12.04 -8.70
C TYR A 118 0.15 -12.50 -7.38
N LYS A 119 -0.20 -13.69 -6.88
CA LYS A 119 0.57 -14.39 -5.83
C LYS A 119 1.97 -14.81 -6.30
N ARG A 120 2.20 -14.85 -7.62
CA ARG A 120 3.54 -15.01 -8.20
C ARG A 120 4.30 -13.70 -8.00
N LEU A 121 5.61 -13.80 -7.74
CA LEU A 121 6.46 -12.64 -7.46
C LEU A 121 6.55 -11.75 -8.70
N ILE A 122 5.67 -10.75 -8.82
CA ILE A 122 5.63 -9.80 -9.93
C ILE A 122 6.28 -8.50 -9.46
N ASN A 123 7.36 -8.11 -10.14
CA ASN A 123 7.96 -6.80 -9.94
C ASN A 123 7.11 -5.74 -10.67
N PHE A 124 6.27 -5.04 -9.90
CA PHE A 124 5.40 -3.98 -10.45
C PHE A 124 6.17 -2.79 -11.02
N GLY A 125 7.41 -2.53 -10.57
CA GLY A 125 8.28 -1.50 -11.15
C GLY A 125 8.76 -1.89 -12.55
N ALA A 126 9.20 -3.13 -12.72
CA ALA A 126 9.57 -3.65 -14.04
C ALA A 126 8.36 -3.73 -14.98
N ALA A 127 7.19 -4.10 -14.45
CA ALA A 127 5.94 -4.13 -15.19
C ALA A 127 5.47 -2.74 -15.64
N ALA A 128 5.58 -1.72 -14.78
CA ALA A 128 5.27 -0.34 -15.12
C ALA A 128 6.20 0.19 -16.21
N ALA A 129 7.50 -0.09 -16.11
CA ALA A 129 8.49 0.29 -17.12
C ALA A 129 8.21 -0.37 -18.49
N ALA A 130 7.80 -1.64 -18.50
CA ALA A 130 7.44 -2.36 -19.72
C ALA A 130 6.10 -1.89 -20.33
N ALA A 131 5.16 -1.40 -19.52
CA ALA A 131 3.90 -0.83 -20.01
C ALA A 131 4.10 0.57 -20.62
N GLY A 132 5.06 1.35 -20.13
CA GLY A 132 5.40 2.68 -20.65
C GLY A 132 6.16 2.68 -21.99
N SER A 133 6.74 1.55 -22.41
CA SER A 133 7.52 1.44 -23.65
C SER A 133 6.71 1.03 -24.88
N GLN A 134 5.39 0.81 -24.77
CA GLN A 134 4.52 0.46 -25.91
C GLN A 134 3.59 1.61 -26.36
N GLY A 135 3.76 2.81 -25.82
CA GLY A 135 3.06 4.02 -26.25
C GLY A 135 4.02 5.00 -26.92
N GLY A 136 4.35 4.75 -28.19
CA GLY A 136 5.10 5.63 -29.08
C GLY A 136 4.62 5.45 -30.50
#